data_AF-A0A1R2BM77-F1
#
_entry.id   AF-A0A1R2BM77-F1
#
_cell.length_a   1.000
_cell.length_b   1.000
_cell.length_c   1.000
_cell.angle_alpha   90.00
_cell.angle_beta   90.00
_cell.angle_gamma   90.00
#
_symmetry.space_group_name_H-M   'P 1'
#
loop_
_entity.id
_entity.type
_entity.pdbx_description
1 polymer ?
#
loop_
_entity_poly.entity_id
_entity_poly.type
_entity_poly.pdbx_seq_one_letter_code
_entity_poly.pdbx_strand_id
1 'polypeptide(L)'
;MGDSTVARISELPDLEDRIDVLEVLIQDLSKPKINKAELEILMNQYSILEESIVSGIELLSRSIKSVQDKKQLDASSDKFNKMNSDFQENWNDEYWRCYEMVKEGKDKKIKSFKADLNVRVAHLQELATTLNKNITEPTKEETTPTPEVKTPEPMEIQKSSRPDPIDKKCCNCVII
;
A
#
# COMPACT_ATOMS: atom_id res chain seq x y z
N MET A 1 -2.32 6.12 -12.65
CA MET A 1 -2.61 5.29 -11.47
C MET A 1 -2.21 3.88 -11.82
N GLY A 2 -1.25 3.32 -11.11
CA GLY A 2 -0.83 1.93 -11.25
C GLY A 2 -0.49 1.44 -9.86
N ASP A 3 -1.53 1.02 -9.12
CA ASP A 3 -1.33 0.15 -7.98
C ASP A 3 -0.71 -1.13 -8.55
N SER A 4 0.60 -1.28 -8.40
CA SER A 4 1.17 -2.62 -8.36
C SER A 4 0.83 -3.15 -6.98
N THR A 5 -0.43 -3.55 -6.81
CA THR A 5 -0.86 -4.38 -5.69
C THR A 5 -0.14 -5.70 -5.85
N VAL A 6 1.09 -5.77 -5.36
CA VAL A 6 1.67 -7.02 -4.92
C VAL A 6 0.64 -7.59 -3.96
N ALA A 7 -0.06 -8.64 -4.38
CA ALA A 7 -1.17 -9.21 -3.64
C ALA A 7 -0.64 -9.56 -2.25
N ARG A 8 -1.14 -8.86 -1.23
CA ARG A 8 -0.66 -9.03 0.15
C ARG A 8 -0.99 -10.45 0.59
N ILE A 9 0.03 -11.19 1.00
CA ILE A 9 -0.12 -12.50 1.62
C ILE A 9 -0.65 -12.27 3.04
N SER A 10 -1.90 -12.62 3.28
CA SER A 10 -2.56 -12.43 4.58
C SER A 10 -2.86 -13.72 5.33
N GLU A 11 -2.76 -14.87 4.66
CA GLU A 11 -3.10 -16.18 5.20
C GLU A 11 -2.00 -17.21 4.90
N LEU A 12 -1.95 -18.30 5.66
CA LEU A 12 -0.97 -19.37 5.49
C LEU A 12 -1.08 -20.10 4.12
N PRO A 13 -2.28 -20.44 3.62
CA PRO A 13 -2.40 -21.06 2.30
C PRO A 13 -1.87 -20.16 1.18
N ASP A 14 -2.16 -18.85 1.26
CA ASP A 14 -1.62 -17.87 0.31
C ASP A 14 -0.08 -17.85 0.34
N LEU A 15 0.53 -17.99 1.53
CA LEU A 15 1.98 -18.04 1.67
C LEU A 15 2.56 -19.27 0.97
N GLU A 16 1.97 -20.43 1.19
CA GLU A 16 2.40 -21.70 0.58
C GLU A 16 2.28 -21.63 -0.95
N ASP A 17 1.14 -21.17 -1.48
CA ASP A 17 0.94 -20.99 -2.92
C ASP A 17 2.00 -20.08 -3.54
N ARG A 18 2.38 -19.00 -2.84
CA ARG A 18 3.40 -18.06 -3.34
C ARG A 18 4.80 -18.65 -3.31
N ILE A 19 5.11 -19.47 -2.31
CA ILE A 19 6.38 -20.20 -2.26
C ILE A 19 6.46 -21.22 -3.42
N ASP A 20 5.36 -21.90 -3.73
CA ASP A 20 5.33 -22.84 -4.86
C ASP A 20 5.47 -22.13 -6.21
N VAL A 21 4.86 -20.96 -6.37
CA VAL A 21 5.08 -20.11 -7.57
C VAL A 21 6.55 -19.66 -7.66
N LEU A 22 7.19 -19.33 -6.53
CA LEU A 22 8.60 -18.97 -6.51
C LEU A 22 9.49 -20.15 -6.92
N GLU A 23 9.14 -21.36 -6.49
CA GLU A 23 9.85 -22.60 -6.87
C GLU A 23 9.82 -22.82 -8.38
N VAL A 24 8.65 -22.67 -9.02
CA VAL A 24 8.51 -22.74 -10.47
C VAL A 24 9.35 -21.65 -11.16
N LEU A 25 9.33 -20.44 -10.63
CA LEU A 25 10.10 -19.34 -11.20
C LEU A 25 11.62 -19.56 -11.11
N ILE A 26 12.10 -20.14 -10.01
CA ILE A 26 13.51 -20.53 -9.85
C ILE A 26 13.89 -21.61 -10.87
N GLN A 27 13.01 -22.59 -11.13
CA GLN A 27 13.25 -23.59 -12.17
C GLN A 27 13.37 -22.95 -13.56
N ASP A 28 12.51 -21.97 -13.86
CA ASP A 28 12.60 -21.22 -15.11
C ASP A 28 13.89 -20.41 -15.21
N LEU A 29 14.30 -19.75 -14.13
CA LEU A 29 15.55 -19.01 -14.02
C LEU A 29 16.81 -19.90 -14.04
N SER A 30 16.67 -21.19 -13.79
CA SER A 30 17.79 -22.15 -13.80
C SER A 30 18.00 -22.82 -15.16
N LYS A 31 17.21 -22.44 -16.19
CA LYS A 31 17.37 -23.00 -17.54
C LYS A 31 18.70 -22.59 -18.16
N PRO A 32 19.38 -23.48 -18.91
CA PRO A 32 20.75 -23.25 -19.40
C PRO A 32 20.87 -22.20 -20.52
N LYS A 33 19.76 -21.77 -21.12
CA LYS A 33 19.75 -20.85 -22.26
C LYS A 33 18.64 -19.81 -22.12
N ILE A 34 18.80 -18.94 -21.13
CA ILE A 34 17.92 -17.79 -20.93
C ILE A 34 18.54 -16.60 -21.68
N ASN A 35 17.75 -15.93 -22.50
CA ASN A 35 18.21 -14.71 -23.15
C ASN A 35 18.11 -13.52 -22.17
N LYS A 36 18.87 -12.45 -22.42
CA LYS A 36 18.95 -11.29 -21.52
C LYS A 36 17.59 -10.66 -21.18
N ALA A 37 16.70 -10.50 -22.16
CA ALA A 37 15.40 -9.88 -21.93
C ALA A 37 14.50 -10.76 -21.06
N GLU A 38 14.53 -12.07 -21.29
CA GLU A 38 13.84 -13.06 -20.48
C GLU A 38 14.39 -13.12 -19.06
N LEU A 39 15.72 -13.08 -18.89
CA LEU A 39 16.36 -13.00 -17.58
C LEU A 39 15.90 -11.76 -16.80
N GLU A 40 15.88 -10.59 -17.44
CA GLU A 40 15.43 -9.34 -16.80
C GLU A 40 13.96 -9.42 -16.35
N ILE A 41 13.09 -10.02 -17.16
CA ILE A 41 11.67 -10.21 -16.81
C ILE A 41 11.52 -11.17 -15.62
N LEU A 42 12.16 -12.34 -15.69
CA LEU A 42 12.06 -13.38 -14.66
C LEU A 42 12.68 -12.89 -13.34
N MET A 43 13.81 -12.20 -13.38
CA MET A 43 14.45 -11.62 -12.19
C MET A 43 13.60 -10.52 -11.55
N ASN A 44 12.90 -9.71 -12.36
CA ASN A 44 11.95 -8.74 -11.83
C ASN A 44 10.77 -9.42 -11.14
N GLN A 45 10.20 -10.47 -11.74
CA GLN A 45 9.14 -11.26 -11.10
C GLN A 45 9.63 -11.90 -9.80
N TYR A 46 10.84 -12.45 -9.81
CA TYR A 46 11.47 -13.11 -8.67
C TYR A 46 11.66 -12.11 -7.53
N SER A 47 12.23 -10.94 -7.80
CA SER A 47 12.47 -9.91 -6.78
C SER A 47 11.16 -9.38 -6.16
N ILE A 48 10.11 -9.24 -6.96
CA ILE A 48 8.78 -8.84 -6.46
C ILE A 48 8.18 -9.93 -5.58
N LEU A 49 8.26 -11.18 -6.01
CA LEU A 49 7.68 -12.32 -5.30
C LEU A 49 8.41 -12.61 -3.98
N GLU A 50 9.75 -12.56 -4.00
CA GLU A 50 10.59 -12.68 -2.81
C GLU A 50 10.20 -11.64 -1.75
N GLU A 51 10.09 -10.36 -2.12
CA GLU A 51 9.65 -9.30 -1.19
C GLU A 51 8.24 -9.54 -0.66
N SER A 52 7.32 -10.03 -1.51
CA SER A 52 5.95 -10.36 -1.12
C SER A 52 5.94 -11.46 -0.05
N ILE A 53 6.74 -12.51 -0.25
CA ILE A 53 6.86 -13.64 0.68
C ILE A 53 7.47 -13.19 2.00
N VAL A 54 8.57 -12.44 1.97
CA VAL A 54 9.20 -11.88 3.19
C VAL A 54 8.20 -11.05 3.97
N SER A 55 7.48 -10.14 3.30
CA SER A 55 6.46 -9.30 3.93
C SER A 55 5.30 -10.13 4.50
N GLY A 56 4.91 -11.20 3.81
CA GLY A 56 3.89 -12.15 4.26
C GLY A 56 4.28 -12.89 5.52
N ILE A 57 5.51 -13.43 5.56
CA ILE A 57 6.07 -14.09 6.75
C ILE A 57 6.12 -13.11 7.93
N GLU A 58 6.60 -11.90 7.72
CA GLU A 58 6.65 -10.86 8.76
C GLU A 58 5.25 -10.53 9.30
N LEU A 59 4.25 -10.40 8.44
CA LEU A 59 2.86 -10.14 8.83
C LEU A 59 2.28 -11.30 9.63
N LEU A 60 2.39 -12.53 9.09
CA LEU A 60 1.84 -13.74 9.68
C LEU A 60 2.49 -14.06 11.03
N SER A 61 3.80 -13.82 11.17
CA SER A 61 4.52 -14.01 12.43
C SER A 61 3.97 -13.16 13.58
N ARG A 62 3.35 -12.01 13.26
CA ARG A 62 2.75 -11.09 14.23
C ARG A 62 1.27 -11.37 14.48
N SER A 63 0.56 -11.94 13.51
CA SER A 63 -0.89 -12.13 13.57
C SER A 63 -1.31 -13.52 14.08
N ILE A 64 -0.52 -14.56 13.80
CA ILE A 64 -0.82 -15.94 14.19
C ILE A 64 -0.70 -16.11 15.71
N LYS A 65 -1.72 -16.73 16.31
CA LYS A 65 -1.76 -17.06 17.74
C LYS A 65 -1.74 -18.56 18.03
N SER A 66 -2.14 -19.38 17.05
CA SER A 66 -2.17 -20.84 17.16
C SER A 66 -0.75 -21.42 17.10
N VAL A 67 -0.47 -22.37 17.99
CA VAL A 67 0.83 -23.08 18.00
C VAL A 67 1.00 -23.93 16.73
N GLN A 68 -0.09 -24.49 16.21
CA GLN A 68 -0.04 -25.31 14.99
C GLN A 68 0.29 -24.44 13.77
N ASP A 69 -0.44 -23.33 13.62
CA ASP A 69 -0.25 -22.37 12.53
C ASP A 69 1.15 -21.76 12.59
N LYS A 70 1.70 -21.53 13.80
CA LYS A 70 3.08 -21.07 13.96
C LYS A 70 4.08 -22.12 13.45
N LYS A 71 3.89 -23.39 13.77
CA LYS A 71 4.75 -24.46 13.23
C LYS A 71 4.67 -24.55 11.69
N GLN A 72 3.49 -24.32 11.13
CA GLN A 72 3.31 -24.28 9.68
C GLN A 72 4.05 -23.08 9.08
N LEU A 73 3.92 -21.89 9.67
CA LEU A 73 4.68 -20.70 9.27
C LEU A 73 6.20 -20.94 9.32
N ASP A 74 6.69 -21.54 10.41
CA ASP A 74 8.11 -21.85 10.58
C ASP A 74 8.58 -22.80 9.45
N ALA A 75 7.81 -23.85 9.13
CA ALA A 75 8.13 -24.77 8.05
C ALA A 75 8.11 -24.09 6.65
N SER A 76 7.12 -23.24 6.38
CA SER A 76 7.05 -22.46 5.13
C SER A 76 8.23 -21.49 5.02
N SER A 77 8.59 -20.82 6.12
CA SER A 77 9.73 -19.91 6.18
C SER A 77 11.04 -20.65 5.93
N ASP A 78 11.23 -21.84 6.50
CA ASP A 78 12.42 -22.66 6.28
C ASP A 78 12.51 -23.15 4.83
N LYS A 79 11.38 -23.58 4.23
CA LYS A 79 11.31 -23.94 2.80
C LYS A 79 11.75 -22.77 1.93
N PHE A 80 11.17 -21.58 2.17
CA PHE A 80 11.50 -20.36 1.44
C PHE A 80 12.99 -20.01 1.58
N ASN A 81 13.50 -19.92 2.81
CA ASN A 81 14.88 -19.51 3.07
C ASN A 81 15.89 -20.46 2.41
N LYS A 82 15.68 -21.77 2.53
CA LYS A 82 16.56 -22.77 1.93
C LYS A 82 16.57 -22.65 0.42
N MET A 83 15.39 -22.68 -0.21
CA MET A 83 15.26 -22.58 -1.66
C MET A 83 15.88 -21.30 -2.21
N ASN A 84 15.69 -20.18 -1.50
CA ASN A 84 16.21 -18.89 -1.91
C ASN A 84 17.74 -18.84 -1.80
N SER A 85 18.29 -19.35 -0.69
CA SER A 85 19.75 -19.45 -0.48
C SER A 85 20.41 -20.32 -1.54
N ASP A 86 19.89 -21.54 -1.74
CA ASP A 86 20.43 -22.51 -2.71
C ASP A 86 20.47 -21.91 -4.13
N PHE A 87 19.46 -21.12 -4.49
CA PHE A 87 19.41 -20.44 -5.79
C PHE A 87 20.40 -19.27 -5.87
N GLN A 88 20.45 -18.41 -4.85
CA GLN A 88 21.30 -17.21 -4.81
C GLN A 88 22.80 -17.52 -4.77
N GLU A 89 23.19 -18.65 -4.16
CA GLU A 89 24.58 -19.11 -4.15
C GLU A 89 25.17 -19.36 -5.55
N ASN A 90 24.30 -19.63 -6.53
CA ASN A 90 24.69 -19.94 -7.90
C ASN A 90 24.58 -18.74 -8.85
N TRP A 91 24.30 -17.54 -8.34
CA TRP A 91 24.16 -16.35 -9.17
C TRP A 91 25.49 -15.87 -9.74
N ASN A 92 25.49 -15.57 -11.03
CA ASN A 92 26.56 -14.82 -11.68
C ASN A 92 26.27 -13.31 -11.68
N ASP A 93 27.22 -12.52 -12.17
CA ASP A 93 27.13 -11.06 -12.22
C ASP A 93 25.87 -10.54 -12.95
N GLU A 94 25.36 -11.26 -13.95
CA GLU A 94 24.19 -10.83 -14.69
C GLU A 94 22.90 -10.97 -13.86
N TYR A 95 22.77 -12.03 -13.06
CA TYR A 95 21.66 -12.20 -12.12
C TYR A 95 21.70 -11.11 -11.05
N TRP A 96 22.86 -10.88 -10.43
CA TRP A 96 23.06 -9.81 -9.46
C TRP A 96 22.70 -8.44 -10.03
N ARG A 97 23.20 -8.11 -11.23
CA ARG A 97 22.89 -6.85 -11.91
C ARG A 97 21.39 -6.67 -12.12
N CYS A 98 20.69 -7.71 -12.59
CA CYS A 98 19.24 -7.61 -12.81
C CYS A 98 18.49 -7.42 -11.49
N TYR A 99 18.88 -8.15 -10.44
CA TYR A 99 18.28 -8.05 -9.12
C TYR A 99 18.46 -6.64 -8.51
N GLU A 100 19.67 -6.10 -8.54
CA GLU A 100 19.97 -4.76 -8.03
C GLU A 100 19.22 -3.67 -8.80
N MET A 101 19.15 -3.76 -10.13
CA MET A 101 18.38 -2.82 -10.96
C MET A 101 16.92 -2.74 -10.54
N VAL A 102 16.30 -3.88 -10.20
CA VAL A 102 14.91 -3.94 -9.75
C VAL A 102 14.76 -3.25 -8.38
N LYS A 103 15.68 -3.52 -7.45
CA LYS A 103 15.69 -2.90 -6.11
C LYS A 103 15.91 -1.38 -6.19
N GLU A 104 16.89 -0.92 -6.96
CA GLU A 104 17.15 0.51 -7.16
C GLU A 104 15.96 1.24 -7.80
N GLY A 105 15.31 0.60 -8.78
CA GLY A 105 14.14 1.15 -9.45
C GLY A 105 12.98 1.41 -8.47
N LYS A 106 12.82 0.54 -7.46
CA LYS A 106 11.83 0.72 -6.38
C LYS A 106 12.23 1.84 -5.42
N ASP A 107 13.49 1.89 -5.01
CA ASP A 107 13.98 2.94 -4.10
C ASP A 107 13.82 4.34 -4.67
N LYS A 108 14.09 4.52 -5.98
CA LYS A 108 13.88 5.79 -6.68
C LYS A 108 12.40 6.19 -6.66
N LYS A 109 11.47 5.25 -6.87
CA LYS A 109 10.02 5.51 -6.81
C LYS A 109 9.55 5.88 -5.40
N ILE A 110 10.02 5.17 -4.36
CA ILE A 110 9.65 5.45 -2.96
C ILE A 110 10.15 6.84 -2.54
N LYS A 111 11.39 7.20 -2.89
CA LYS A 111 11.95 8.54 -2.63
C LYS A 111 11.13 9.63 -3.31
N SER A 112 10.73 9.42 -4.56
CA SER A 112 9.85 10.35 -5.29
C SER A 112 8.49 10.51 -4.61
N PHE A 113 7.87 9.42 -4.16
CA PHE A 113 6.57 9.48 -3.47
C PHE A 113 6.66 10.19 -2.12
N LYS A 114 7.70 9.90 -1.32
CA LYS A 114 7.93 10.58 -0.03
C LYS A 114 8.16 12.07 -0.21
N ALA A 115 8.88 12.48 -1.27
CA ALA A 115 9.06 13.89 -1.59
C ALA A 115 7.72 14.58 -1.90
N ASP A 116 6.86 13.97 -2.73
CA ASP A 116 5.53 14.52 -3.05
C ASP A 116 4.63 14.61 -1.81
N LEU A 117 4.64 13.59 -0.95
CA LEU A 117 3.87 13.58 0.30
C LEU A 117 4.32 14.71 1.25
N ASN A 118 5.63 14.90 1.41
CA ASN A 118 6.18 15.96 2.27
C ASN A 118 5.79 17.35 1.77
N VAL A 119 5.76 17.57 0.45
CA VAL A 119 5.27 18.83 -0.15
C VAL A 119 3.80 19.06 0.19
N ARG A 120 2.95 18.03 0.07
CA ARG A 120 1.53 18.13 0.42
C ARG A 120 1.30 18.40 1.90
N VAL A 121 2.07 17.75 2.77
CA VAL A 121 2.00 17.98 4.23
C VAL A 121 2.41 19.40 4.57
N ALA A 122 3.49 19.92 3.97
CA ALA A 122 3.94 21.30 4.17
C ALA A 122 2.86 22.31 3.72
N HIS A 123 2.23 22.07 2.57
CA HIS A 123 1.15 22.92 2.07
C HIS A 123 -0.09 22.89 3.00
N LEU A 124 -0.45 21.72 3.55
CA LEU A 124 -1.54 21.62 4.53
C LEU A 124 -1.19 22.35 5.85
N GLN A 125 0.06 22.29 6.30
CA GLN A 125 0.52 23.04 7.48
C GLN A 125 0.48 24.55 7.23
N GLU A 126 0.85 25.01 6.04
CA GLU A 126 0.77 26.42 5.66
C GLU A 126 -0.69 26.91 5.58
N LEU A 127 -1.59 26.13 4.99
CA LEU A 127 -3.03 26.41 4.98
C LEU A 127 -3.61 26.47 6.38
N ALA A 128 -3.27 25.50 7.25
CA ALA A 128 -3.71 25.49 8.64
C ALA A 128 -3.19 26.73 9.41
N THR A 129 -1.93 27.11 9.18
CA THR A 129 -1.32 28.31 9.79
C THR A 129 -2.01 29.59 9.30
N THR A 130 -2.37 29.66 8.02
CA THR A 130 -3.08 30.81 7.42
C THR A 130 -4.52 30.91 7.94
N LEU A 131 -5.22 29.78 8.05
CA LEU A 131 -6.55 29.73 8.67
C LEU A 131 -6.52 30.18 10.13
N ASN A 132 -5.54 29.73 10.91
CA ASN A 132 -5.39 30.16 12.30
C ASN A 132 -5.06 31.65 12.44
N LYS A 133 -4.28 32.22 11.50
CA LYS A 133 -4.02 33.67 11.48
C LYS A 133 -5.28 34.49 11.15
N ASN A 134 -6.11 34.02 10.23
CA ASN A 134 -7.37 34.70 9.85
C ASN A 134 -8.47 34.62 10.93
N ILE A 135 -8.35 33.75 11.93
CA ILE A 135 -9.26 33.70 13.11
C ILE A 135 -8.80 34.69 14.19
N THR A 136 -7.56 35.20 14.12
CA THR A 136 -6.92 35.98 15.18
C THR A 136 -6.68 37.44 14.77
N GLU A 137 -7.58 38.04 13.98
CA GLU A 137 -7.67 39.49 13.90
C GLU A 137 -8.81 39.99 14.81
N PRO A 138 -8.52 40.81 15.85
CA PRO A 138 -9.55 41.33 16.74
C PRO A 138 -10.25 42.51 16.06
N THR A 139 -11.50 42.31 15.65
CA THR A 139 -12.42 43.43 15.39
C THR A 139 -12.67 44.14 16.72
N LYS A 140 -12.05 45.31 16.88
CA LYS A 140 -12.18 46.18 18.06
C LYS A 140 -13.60 46.76 18.16
N GLU A 141 -14.22 46.45 19.31
CA GLU A 141 -15.14 47.23 20.16
C GLU A 141 -16.11 48.25 19.54
N GLU A 142 -17.41 48.11 19.87
CA GLU A 142 -18.13 49.21 20.53
C GLU A 142 -19.28 48.70 21.44
N THR A 143 -19.28 49.29 22.64
CA THR A 143 -20.08 49.16 23.88
C THR A 143 -21.60 49.30 23.80
N THR A 144 -22.38 48.59 24.65
CA THR A 144 -23.25 49.09 25.78
C THR A 144 -24.22 48.00 26.35
N PRO A 145 -24.86 48.18 27.55
CA PRO A 145 -25.02 47.14 28.58
C PRO A 145 -26.37 46.38 28.62
N THR A 146 -26.36 45.29 29.39
CA THR A 146 -27.41 44.30 29.71
C THR A 146 -28.76 44.89 30.17
N PRO A 147 -29.89 44.17 29.97
CA PRO A 147 -30.41 43.39 31.11
C PRO A 147 -31.03 42.02 30.75
N GLU A 148 -31.18 41.24 31.82
CA GLU A 148 -31.59 39.83 31.97
C GLU A 148 -32.86 39.37 31.22
N VAL A 149 -33.00 38.02 31.12
CA VAL A 149 -34.18 37.21 31.50
C VAL A 149 -34.59 36.12 30.47
N LYS A 150 -34.74 34.89 31.02
CA LYS A 150 -35.55 33.71 30.60
C LYS A 150 -35.07 32.82 29.44
N THR A 151 -34.57 31.64 29.82
CA THR A 151 -34.72 30.40 29.05
C THR A 151 -36.18 29.94 29.09
N PRO A 152 -36.77 29.61 27.94
CA PRO A 152 -37.49 28.33 27.84
C PRO A 152 -37.25 27.61 26.50
N GLU A 153 -36.86 26.33 26.62
CA GLU A 153 -37.20 25.13 25.83
C GLU A 153 -37.26 25.10 24.27
N PRO A 154 -37.04 23.90 23.67
CA PRO A 154 -36.61 23.75 22.29
C PRO A 154 -37.77 23.81 21.28
N MET A 155 -37.65 24.66 20.27
CA MET A 155 -38.55 24.63 19.12
C MET A 155 -38.05 23.64 18.07
N GLU A 156 -38.78 22.53 17.93
CA GLU A 156 -38.83 21.76 16.68
C GLU A 156 -39.36 22.64 15.54
N ILE A 157 -38.60 22.78 14.45
CA ILE A 157 -39.14 23.31 13.18
C ILE A 157 -38.64 22.48 11.99
N GLN A 158 -39.55 21.61 11.56
CA GLN A 158 -40.07 21.39 10.21
C GLN A 158 -39.13 21.05 9.05
N LYS A 159 -39.35 19.83 8.54
CA LYS A 159 -39.15 19.43 7.15
C LYS A 159 -39.91 20.36 6.19
N SER A 160 -39.23 20.89 5.18
CA SER A 160 -39.86 21.35 3.93
C SER A 160 -39.03 20.96 2.69
N SER A 161 -39.49 19.91 2.03
CA SER A 161 -39.77 19.78 0.58
C SER A 161 -38.81 20.39 -0.48
N ARG A 162 -38.05 19.49 -1.16
CA ARG A 162 -37.88 19.23 -2.63
C ARG A 162 -37.65 20.41 -3.62
N PRO A 163 -36.82 20.24 -4.69
CA PRO A 163 -37.02 19.19 -5.72
C PRO A 163 -35.77 18.46 -6.25
N ASP A 164 -35.96 17.25 -6.77
CA ASP A 164 -34.97 16.50 -7.58
C ASP A 164 -34.50 17.35 -8.78
N PRO A 165 -33.26 17.13 -9.29
CA PRO A 165 -33.23 16.57 -10.64
C PRO A 165 -31.98 15.73 -11.05
N ILE A 166 -32.25 14.80 -11.97
CA ILE A 166 -31.46 14.40 -13.15
C ILE A 166 -30.48 13.21 -13.05
N ASP A 167 -31.02 12.10 -13.60
CA ASP A 167 -30.45 11.13 -14.54
C ASP A 167 -29.16 10.37 -14.22
N LYS A 168 -29.42 9.13 -13.82
CA LYS A 168 -28.61 7.97 -14.15
C LYS A 168 -28.48 7.81 -15.67
N LYS A 169 -27.27 7.93 -16.21
CA LYS A 169 -26.85 7.18 -17.40
C LYS A 169 -25.62 6.35 -17.06
N CYS A 170 -25.89 5.09 -16.74
CA CYS A 170 -24.92 4.01 -16.75
C CYS A 170 -24.59 3.71 -18.22
N CYS A 171 -23.35 3.92 -18.66
CA CYS A 171 -22.94 3.51 -19.99
C CYS A 171 -22.50 2.05 -19.95
N ASN A 172 -23.17 1.29 -20.82
CA ASN A 172 -23.09 -0.15 -21.04
C ASN A 172 -21.67 -0.72 -21.10
N CYS A 173 -21.53 -1.84 -20.40
CA CYS A 173 -20.65 -2.94 -20.76
C CYS A 173 -20.93 -3.37 -22.22
N VAL A 174 -19.89 -3.38 -23.05
CA VAL A 174 -19.85 -4.29 -24.21
C VAL A 174 -19.21 -5.57 -23.70
N ILE A 175 -20.05 -6.59 -23.51
CA ILE A 175 -19.63 -7.98 -23.54
C ILE A 175 -19.54 -8.35 -25.02
N ILE A 176 -18.48 -9.10 -25.34
CA ILE A 176 -18.11 -9.66 -26.65
C ILE A 176 -19.31 -10.32 -27.35
#